data_AF-A0A937C2Z7-F1
#
_entry.id   AF-A0A937C2Z7-F1
#
_cell.length_a   1.000
_cell.length_b   1.000
_cell.length_c   1.000
_cell.angle_alpha   90.00
_cell.angle_beta   90.00
_cell.angle_gamma   90.00
#
_symmetry.space_group_name_H-M   'P 1'
#
loop_
_entity.id
_entity.type
_entity.pdbx_description
1 polymer ?
#
loop_
_entity_poly.entity_id
_entity_poly.type
_entity_poly.pdbx_seq_one_letter_code
_entity_poly.pdbx_strand_id
1 'polypeptide(L)'
;MKHLFVPLLLMMAMTAHAQFTTNDTTITNQLPLSLSRVKPTQDEKTTVQLTPGKWKMTKNRVLTGGLMFLAGAAKGFNETLQFNYKGFSNVFPKANKFWFDPAFSFKNKYKDHDPAKGAAFPLSTSVLVMFTDQYHLNNFIHRASLTAALVIKIGEGKKPFKHYVYDVLYYTATYQAGFAAVYYPFKARNPQ
;
A
#
# COMPACT_ATOMS: atom_id res chain seq x y z
N MET A 1 -0.55 6.09 -30.44
CA MET A 1 -0.58 5.57 -29.05
C MET A 1 -1.66 6.30 -28.23
N LYS A 2 -2.95 6.20 -28.59
CA LYS A 2 -4.04 6.96 -27.93
C LYS A 2 -5.08 6.07 -27.21
N HIS A 3 -4.86 4.77 -27.09
CA HIS A 3 -5.86 3.84 -26.52
C HIS A 3 -5.36 2.94 -25.39
N LEU A 4 -4.20 3.24 -24.77
CA LEU A 4 -3.62 2.39 -23.72
C LEU A 4 -3.71 2.97 -22.29
N PHE A 5 -4.63 3.91 -22.05
CA PHE A 5 -4.82 4.55 -20.73
C PHE A 5 -6.12 4.18 -20.01
N VAL A 6 -6.97 3.34 -20.60
CA VAL A 6 -8.30 3.03 -20.05
C VAL A 6 -8.32 1.89 -19.00
N PRO A 7 -7.46 0.84 -19.02
CA PRO A 7 -7.64 -0.24 -18.04
C PRO A 7 -6.96 0.01 -16.67
N LEU A 8 -6.10 1.03 -16.52
CA LEU A 8 -5.36 1.26 -15.26
C LEU A 8 -6.12 2.12 -14.24
N LEU A 9 -7.11 2.91 -14.69
CA LEU A 9 -7.92 3.76 -13.80
C LEU A 9 -9.12 3.00 -13.19
N LEU A 10 -9.48 1.84 -13.74
CA LEU A 10 -10.66 1.07 -13.30
C LEU A 10 -10.42 0.21 -12.04
N MET A 11 -9.16 0.02 -11.61
CA MET A 11 -8.85 -0.77 -10.40
C MET A 11 -8.76 0.06 -9.11
N MET A 12 -8.86 1.40 -9.17
CA MET A 12 -8.80 2.26 -7.98
C MET A 12 -10.18 2.75 -7.47
N ALA A 13 -11.29 2.39 -8.13
CA ALA A 13 -12.62 2.92 -7.82
C ALA A 13 -13.45 2.11 -6.81
N MET A 14 -12.92 1.06 -6.19
CA MET A 14 -13.72 0.14 -5.35
C MET A 14 -13.65 0.37 -3.83
N THR A 15 -13.07 1.47 -3.34
CA THR A 15 -13.12 1.81 -1.90
C THR A 15 -13.31 3.31 -1.64
N ALA A 16 -14.46 3.86 -2.05
CA ALA A 16 -14.96 5.12 -1.52
C ALA A 16 -16.48 5.19 -1.70
N HIS A 17 -17.24 4.48 -0.86
CA HIS A 17 -18.64 4.84 -0.61
C HIS A 17 -18.64 5.97 0.43
N ALA A 18 -18.62 7.21 -0.05
CA ALA A 18 -19.06 8.36 0.72
C ALA A 18 -20.28 8.94 -0.01
N GLN A 19 -21.45 8.74 0.57
CA GLN A 19 -22.69 9.32 0.07
C GLN A 19 -22.60 10.84 0.25
N PHE A 20 -22.50 11.57 -0.86
CA PHE A 20 -22.68 13.02 -0.86
C PHE A 20 -24.14 13.29 -1.24
N THR A 21 -24.95 13.59 -0.24
CA THR A 21 -26.30 14.15 -0.42
C THR A 21 -26.17 15.61 -0.82
N THR A 22 -26.48 15.93 -2.07
CA THR A 22 -26.57 17.31 -2.55
C THR A 22 -27.96 17.85 -2.25
N ASN A 23 -28.05 18.79 -1.29
CA ASN A 23 -29.17 19.73 -1.25
C ASN A 23 -28.77 20.93 -2.10
N ASP A 24 -29.55 21.16 -3.17
CA ASP A 24 -29.41 22.31 -4.05
C ASP A 24 -29.76 23.61 -3.31
N THR A 25 -28.80 24.52 -3.22
CA THR A 25 -29.07 25.93 -2.99
C THR A 25 -28.26 26.74 -4.01
N THR A 26 -28.96 27.21 -5.03
CA THR A 26 -28.44 28.08 -6.08
C THR A 26 -28.15 29.47 -5.51
N ILE A 27 -26.87 29.84 -5.40
CA ILE A 27 -26.44 31.24 -5.19
C ILE A 27 -25.58 31.62 -6.40
N THR A 28 -26.17 32.37 -7.33
CA THR A 28 -25.50 32.99 -8.45
C THR A 28 -24.81 34.29 -8.02
N ASN A 29 -23.50 34.24 -7.78
CA ASN A 29 -22.66 35.44 -7.78
C ASN A 29 -21.72 35.37 -8.98
N GLN A 30 -22.02 36.14 -10.02
CA GLN A 30 -21.16 36.30 -11.19
C GLN A 30 -19.97 37.19 -10.81
N LEU A 31 -18.82 36.57 -10.56
CA LEU A 31 -17.52 37.26 -10.57
C LEU A 31 -17.07 37.42 -12.03
N PRO A 32 -16.67 38.62 -12.49
CA PRO A 32 -16.05 38.79 -13.79
C PRO A 32 -14.63 38.23 -13.74
N LEU A 33 -14.46 36.94 -14.06
CA LEU A 33 -13.16 36.33 -14.27
C LEU A 33 -12.61 36.80 -15.62
N SER A 34 -11.86 37.91 -15.62
CA SER A 34 -11.09 38.35 -16.78
C SER A 34 -9.94 37.37 -17.01
N LEU A 35 -10.20 36.32 -17.80
CA LEU A 35 -9.18 35.43 -18.32
C LEU A 35 -8.37 36.22 -19.35
N SER A 36 -7.26 36.80 -18.91
CA SER A 36 -6.22 37.25 -19.83
C SER A 36 -5.80 36.03 -20.66
N ARG A 37 -6.11 36.07 -21.95
CA ARG A 37 -5.72 35.05 -22.93
C ARG A 37 -4.20 34.99 -22.96
N VAL A 38 -3.62 34.11 -22.14
CA VAL A 38 -2.21 33.75 -22.25
C VAL A 38 -2.03 33.25 -23.68
N LYS A 39 -1.26 33.99 -24.48
CA LYS A 39 -0.87 33.53 -25.83
C LYS A 39 -0.18 32.18 -25.63
N PRO A 40 -0.56 31.14 -26.39
CA PRO A 40 0.18 29.89 -26.38
C PRO A 40 1.61 30.21 -26.83
N THR A 41 2.54 30.21 -25.88
CA THR A 41 3.98 30.22 -26.17
C THR A 41 4.22 29.02 -27.07
N GLN A 42 4.82 29.25 -28.24
CA GLN A 42 5.07 28.18 -29.21
C GLN A 42 5.71 26.99 -28.51
N ASP A 43 5.03 25.85 -28.60
CA ASP A 43 5.41 24.59 -27.99
C ASP A 43 6.83 24.21 -28.42
N GLU A 44 7.81 24.58 -27.60
CA GLU A 44 9.12 23.96 -27.63
C GLU A 44 8.87 22.48 -27.35
N LYS A 45 8.93 21.65 -28.39
CA LYS A 45 8.87 20.19 -28.27
C LYS A 45 10.01 19.76 -27.37
N THR A 46 9.78 19.74 -26.06
CA THR A 46 10.69 19.18 -25.08
C THR A 46 10.75 17.69 -25.37
N THR A 47 11.70 17.33 -26.23
CA THR A 47 11.88 15.97 -26.70
C THR A 47 12.40 15.23 -25.48
N VAL A 48 11.49 14.52 -24.80
CA VAL A 48 11.81 13.74 -23.60
C VAL A 48 12.95 12.81 -23.96
N GLN A 49 14.16 13.14 -23.52
CA GLN A 49 15.32 12.31 -23.76
C GLN A 49 15.18 11.06 -22.87
N LEU A 50 14.80 9.95 -23.50
CA LEU A 50 14.83 8.65 -22.85
C LEU A 50 16.29 8.26 -22.66
N THR A 51 16.69 7.87 -21.45
CA THR A 51 18.02 7.34 -21.21
C THR A 51 18.18 6.04 -22.02
N PRO A 52 19.00 6.02 -23.10
CA PRO A 52 19.19 4.83 -23.89
C PRO A 52 20.13 3.91 -23.11
N GLY A 53 19.67 2.74 -22.71
CA GLY A 53 20.51 1.80 -21.98
C GLY A 53 19.84 0.46 -21.77
N LYS A 54 20.63 -0.60 -21.58
CA LYS A 54 20.13 -1.92 -21.18
C LYS A 54 19.53 -1.83 -19.77
N TRP A 55 18.52 -2.66 -19.51
CA TRP A 55 18.03 -2.83 -18.13
C TRP A 55 19.16 -3.41 -17.27
N LYS A 56 19.41 -2.80 -16.11
CA LYS A 56 20.51 -3.16 -15.19
C LYS A 56 20.00 -3.09 -13.76
N MET A 57 20.56 -3.91 -12.88
CA MET A 57 20.28 -3.81 -11.46
C MET A 57 20.96 -2.56 -10.88
N THR A 58 20.15 -1.57 -10.49
CA THR A 58 20.63 -0.33 -9.85
C THR A 58 20.37 -0.39 -8.35
N LYS A 59 21.03 0.48 -7.57
CA LYS A 59 20.78 0.59 -6.12
C LYS A 59 19.29 0.82 -5.81
N ASN A 60 18.64 1.72 -6.55
CA ASN A 60 17.21 1.99 -6.40
C ASN A 60 16.34 0.77 -6.71
N ARG A 61 16.69 -0.05 -7.72
CA ARG A 61 15.97 -1.28 -8.02
C ARG A 61 16.13 -2.31 -6.90
N VAL A 62 17.34 -2.49 -6.38
CA VAL A 62 17.58 -3.41 -5.24
C VAL A 62 16.80 -2.94 -4.01
N LEU A 63 16.86 -1.65 -3.70
CA LEU A 63 16.12 -1.06 -2.57
C LEU A 63 14.61 -1.22 -2.75
N THR A 64 14.08 -0.90 -3.94
CA THR A 64 12.66 -1.08 -4.26
C THR A 64 12.27 -2.57 -4.17
N GLY A 65 13.10 -3.48 -4.70
CA GLY A 65 12.89 -4.92 -4.62
C GLY A 65 12.82 -5.42 -3.18
N GLY A 66 13.70 -4.92 -2.30
CA GLY A 66 13.69 -5.20 -0.87
C GLY A 66 12.44 -4.67 -0.16
N LEU A 67 12.00 -3.46 -0.49
CA LEU A 67 10.74 -2.91 0.03
C LEU A 67 9.53 -3.73 -0.44
N MET A 68 9.51 -4.18 -1.70
CA MET A 68 8.45 -5.03 -2.23
C MET A 68 8.44 -6.41 -1.54
N PHE A 69 9.62 -6.98 -1.27
CA PHE A 69 9.75 -8.20 -0.47
C PHE A 69 9.20 -8.00 0.95
N LEU A 70 9.58 -6.92 1.63
CA LEU A 70 9.09 -6.60 2.97
C LEU A 70 7.58 -6.40 2.98
N ALA A 71 7.02 -5.74 1.96
CA ALA A 71 5.58 -5.58 1.81
C ALA A 71 4.87 -6.93 1.66
N GLY A 72 5.41 -7.83 0.85
CA GLY A 72 4.90 -9.19 0.67
C GLY A 72 4.97 -10.00 1.98
N ALA A 73 6.10 -9.95 2.69
CA ALA A 73 6.29 -10.63 3.96
C ALA A 73 5.30 -10.15 5.04
N ALA A 74 5.11 -8.84 5.18
CA ALA A 74 4.13 -8.28 6.11
C ALA A 74 2.70 -8.70 5.78
N LYS A 75 2.33 -8.73 4.49
CA LYS A 75 1.03 -9.24 4.03
C LYS A 75 0.86 -10.73 4.34
N GLY A 76 1.88 -11.54 4.03
CA GLY A 76 1.90 -12.98 4.31
C GLY A 76 1.79 -13.29 5.80
N PHE A 77 2.41 -12.48 6.66
CA PHE A 77 2.25 -12.59 8.11
C PHE A 77 0.81 -12.28 8.54
N ASN A 78 0.19 -11.23 7.99
CA ASN A 78 -1.22 -10.93 8.30
C ASN A 78 -2.20 -12.00 7.86
N GLU A 79 -1.98 -12.61 6.69
CA GLU A 79 -2.80 -13.74 6.25
C GLU A 79 -2.51 -15.01 7.07
N THR A 80 -1.28 -15.19 7.55
CA THR A 80 -0.95 -16.24 8.50
C THR A 80 -1.75 -16.09 9.78
N LEU A 81 -1.75 -14.90 10.39
CA LEU A 81 -2.49 -14.68 11.63
C LEU A 81 -3.99 -14.84 11.45
N GLN A 82 -4.55 -14.43 10.31
CA GLN A 82 -6.00 -14.53 10.08
C GLN A 82 -6.47 -15.94 9.73
N PHE A 83 -5.74 -16.65 8.87
CA PHE A 83 -6.22 -17.91 8.29
C PHE A 83 -5.47 -19.13 8.77
N ASN A 84 -4.28 -18.96 9.34
CA ASN A 84 -3.39 -20.03 9.76
C ASN A 84 -2.87 -19.83 11.19
N TYR A 85 -3.69 -19.21 12.07
CA TYR A 85 -3.27 -18.90 13.44
C TYR A 85 -2.82 -20.13 14.23
N LYS A 86 -3.53 -21.27 14.09
CA LYS A 86 -3.12 -22.52 14.77
C LYS A 86 -1.72 -22.95 14.34
N GLY A 87 -1.42 -22.88 13.04
CA GLY A 87 -0.08 -23.15 12.51
C GLY A 87 0.97 -22.20 13.11
N PHE A 88 0.66 -20.92 13.27
CA PHE A 88 1.52 -19.96 13.96
C PHE A 88 1.71 -20.30 15.45
N SER A 89 0.63 -20.56 16.19
CA SER A 89 0.67 -20.86 17.62
C SER A 89 1.37 -22.19 17.92
N ASN A 90 1.33 -23.14 16.99
CA ASN A 90 2.09 -24.39 17.12
C ASN A 90 3.60 -24.16 17.08
N VAL A 91 4.05 -23.23 16.24
CA VAL A 91 5.47 -22.84 16.16
C VAL A 91 5.87 -21.93 17.32
N PHE A 92 4.98 -21.02 17.74
CA PHE A 92 5.21 -20.06 18.81
C PHE A 92 4.17 -20.16 19.94
N PRO A 93 4.18 -21.25 20.73
CA PRO A 93 3.14 -21.50 21.74
C PRO A 93 3.14 -20.48 22.89
N LYS A 94 4.26 -19.77 23.08
CA LYS A 94 4.43 -18.73 24.10
C LYS A 94 4.18 -17.32 23.56
N ALA A 95 3.76 -17.17 22.30
CA ALA A 95 3.44 -15.86 21.74
C ALA A 95 2.26 -15.22 22.50
N ASN A 96 2.37 -13.92 22.79
CA ASN A 96 1.29 -13.20 23.47
C ASN A 96 0.03 -13.16 22.58
N LYS A 97 -1.01 -13.88 23.00
CA LYS A 97 -2.29 -13.94 22.28
C LYS A 97 -2.93 -12.56 22.13
N PHE A 98 -2.78 -11.67 23.12
CA PHE A 98 -3.28 -10.31 23.01
C PHE A 98 -2.54 -9.47 21.98
N TRP A 99 -1.35 -9.86 21.51
CA TRP A 99 -0.66 -9.14 20.43
C TRP A 99 -0.83 -9.79 19.06
N PHE A 100 -0.82 -11.13 19.02
CA PHE A 100 -0.76 -11.89 17.77
C PHE A 100 -2.07 -12.52 17.33
N ASP A 101 -3.02 -12.80 18.24
CA ASP A 101 -4.29 -13.46 17.89
C ASP A 101 -5.32 -12.43 17.44
N PRO A 102 -5.75 -12.41 16.17
CA PRO A 102 -6.73 -11.44 15.70
C PRO A 102 -8.07 -11.49 16.45
N ALA A 103 -8.42 -12.61 17.08
CA ALA A 103 -9.63 -12.73 17.89
C ALA A 103 -9.60 -11.88 19.17
N PHE A 104 -8.40 -11.54 19.67
CA PHE A 104 -8.21 -10.78 20.90
C PHE A 104 -7.49 -9.45 20.68
N SER A 105 -6.50 -9.43 19.78
CA SER A 105 -5.52 -8.34 19.69
C SER A 105 -6.11 -7.01 19.27
N PHE A 106 -7.17 -7.02 18.46
CA PHE A 106 -7.86 -5.81 18.03
C PHE A 106 -8.41 -4.97 19.20
N LYS A 107 -8.59 -5.57 20.39
CA LYS A 107 -9.09 -4.89 21.58
C LYS A 107 -8.03 -4.02 22.25
N ASN A 108 -6.74 -4.22 21.97
CA ASN A 108 -5.64 -3.44 22.57
C ASN A 108 -5.68 -1.95 22.24
N LYS A 109 -6.40 -1.56 21.17
CA LYS A 109 -6.62 -0.15 20.86
C LYS A 109 -7.59 0.55 21.81
N TYR A 110 -8.25 -0.19 22.70
CA TYR A 110 -9.20 0.34 23.67
C TYR A 110 -8.69 0.20 25.10
N LYS A 111 -9.09 1.15 25.96
CA LYS A 111 -8.72 1.16 27.37
C LYS A 111 -9.28 -0.09 28.06
N ASP A 112 -8.44 -0.78 28.83
CA ASP A 112 -8.76 -2.05 29.50
C ASP A 112 -9.34 -3.13 28.56
N HIS A 113 -9.01 -3.08 27.26
CA HIS A 113 -9.59 -3.94 26.22
C HIS A 113 -11.11 -3.80 26.03
N ASP A 114 -11.70 -2.69 26.48
CA ASP A 114 -13.14 -2.41 26.43
C ASP A 114 -13.45 -1.24 25.48
N PRO A 115 -14.10 -1.49 24.32
CA PRO A 115 -14.50 -0.45 23.39
C PRO A 115 -15.33 0.69 24.00
N ALA A 116 -16.14 0.40 25.04
CA ALA A 116 -16.97 1.38 25.70
C ALA A 116 -16.15 2.41 26.51
N LYS A 117 -14.93 2.06 26.91
CA LYS A 117 -14.01 2.94 27.66
C LYS A 117 -13.17 3.86 26.76
N GLY A 118 -13.35 3.75 25.44
CA GLY A 118 -12.62 4.57 24.47
C GLY A 118 -11.19 4.10 24.21
N ALA A 119 -10.39 4.98 23.63
CA ALA A 119 -9.03 4.69 23.16
C ALA A 119 -8.07 4.35 24.32
N ALA A 120 -7.17 3.37 24.12
CA ALA A 120 -6.18 2.98 25.11
C ALA A 120 -5.15 4.11 25.39
N PHE A 121 -4.75 4.80 24.33
CA PHE A 121 -3.92 5.99 24.34
C PHE A 121 -4.33 6.90 23.16
N PRO A 122 -3.90 8.18 23.11
CA PRO A 122 -4.28 9.10 22.04
C PRO A 122 -4.06 8.51 20.65
N LEU A 123 -5.08 8.56 19.79
CA LEU A 123 -5.06 8.04 18.41
C LEU A 123 -4.84 6.52 18.26
N SER A 124 -4.87 5.73 19.34
CA SER A 124 -4.75 4.26 19.26
C SER A 124 -5.86 3.59 18.45
N THR A 125 -7.04 4.21 18.33
CA THR A 125 -8.15 3.74 17.49
C THR A 125 -8.10 4.25 16.05
N SER A 126 -7.10 5.08 15.71
CA SER A 126 -6.98 5.73 14.40
C SER A 126 -5.54 5.68 13.85
N VAL A 127 -4.79 6.77 13.91
CA VAL A 127 -3.48 6.93 13.25
C VAL A 127 -2.40 6.06 13.89
N LEU A 128 -2.45 5.92 15.23
CA LEU A 128 -1.45 5.18 16.00
C LEU A 128 -1.88 3.73 16.27
N VAL A 129 -2.87 3.22 15.54
CA VAL A 129 -3.36 1.85 15.68
C VAL A 129 -2.29 0.80 15.38
N MET A 130 -1.25 1.15 14.60
CA MET A 130 -0.13 0.24 14.31
C MET A 130 0.65 -0.19 15.56
N PHE A 131 0.51 0.51 16.68
CA PHE A 131 1.17 0.17 17.95
C PHE A 131 0.30 -0.69 18.86
N THR A 132 -0.89 -1.08 18.43
CA THR A 132 -1.87 -1.77 19.29
C THR A 132 -1.85 -3.28 19.11
N ASP A 133 -1.57 -3.77 17.90
CA ASP A 133 -1.44 -5.19 17.63
C ASP A 133 -0.62 -5.47 16.36
N GLN A 134 -0.26 -6.75 16.20
CA GLN A 134 0.54 -7.21 15.08
C GLN A 134 -0.16 -7.04 13.73
N TYR A 135 -1.50 -7.16 13.68
CA TYR A 135 -2.27 -7.06 12.44
C TYR A 135 -2.18 -5.65 11.85
N HIS A 136 -2.40 -4.63 12.67
CA HIS A 136 -2.30 -3.23 12.28
C HIS A 136 -0.85 -2.83 12.01
N LEU A 137 0.11 -3.31 12.80
CA LEU A 137 1.54 -3.07 12.55
C LEU A 137 1.96 -3.55 11.17
N ASN A 138 1.64 -4.79 10.81
CA ASN A 138 1.97 -5.36 9.51
C ASN A 138 1.24 -4.67 8.35
N ASN A 139 -0.02 -4.24 8.56
CA ASN A 139 -0.73 -3.46 7.54
C ASN A 139 -0.05 -2.09 7.32
N PHE A 140 0.45 -1.46 8.39
CA PHE A 140 1.25 -0.25 8.27
C PHE A 140 2.57 -0.52 7.53
N ILE A 141 3.35 -1.54 7.93
CA ILE A 141 4.61 -1.91 7.27
C ILE A 141 4.38 -2.19 5.79
N HIS A 142 3.34 -2.95 5.45
CA HIS A 142 2.97 -3.25 4.07
C HIS A 142 2.70 -1.98 3.26
N ARG A 143 1.82 -1.10 3.75
CA ARG A 143 1.46 0.15 3.06
C ARG A 143 2.65 1.11 2.97
N ALA A 144 3.39 1.29 4.06
CA ALA A 144 4.57 2.16 4.10
C ALA A 144 5.65 1.69 3.13
N SER A 145 5.88 0.37 3.05
CA SER A 145 6.86 -0.22 2.12
C SER A 145 6.46 -0.02 0.66
N LEU A 146 5.18 -0.25 0.31
CA LEU A 146 4.67 0.00 -1.04
C LEU A 146 4.74 1.49 -1.41
N THR A 147 4.37 2.39 -0.49
CA THR A 147 4.47 3.84 -0.71
C THR A 147 5.92 4.27 -0.92
N ALA A 148 6.85 3.81 -0.09
CA ALA A 148 8.27 4.12 -0.23
C ALA A 148 8.83 3.60 -1.57
N ALA A 149 8.47 2.36 -1.94
CA ALA A 149 8.84 1.78 -3.24
C ALA A 149 8.33 2.65 -4.40
N LEU A 150 7.07 3.09 -4.34
CA LEU A 150 6.48 3.95 -5.36
C LEU A 150 7.18 5.31 -5.45
N VAL A 151 7.44 5.96 -4.31
CA VAL A 151 8.11 7.28 -4.26
C VAL A 151 9.50 7.21 -4.88
N ILE A 152 10.28 6.17 -4.56
CA ILE A 152 11.60 5.95 -5.17
C ILE A 152 11.47 5.84 -6.69
N LYS A 153 10.48 5.08 -7.19
CA LYS A 153 10.26 4.86 -8.63
C LYS A 153 9.82 6.11 -9.37
N ILE A 154 8.98 6.95 -8.77
CA ILE A 154 8.59 8.24 -9.35
C ILE A 154 9.84 9.15 -9.51
N GLY A 155 10.74 9.12 -8.53
CA GLY A 155 11.98 9.91 -8.55
C GLY A 155 13.02 9.51 -9.62
N GLU A 156 12.88 8.36 -10.29
CA GLU A 156 13.85 7.88 -11.29
C GLU A 156 13.65 8.45 -12.70
N GLY A 157 12.59 9.24 -12.92
CA GLY A 157 12.29 9.84 -14.23
C GLY A 157 11.76 8.84 -15.27
N LYS A 158 11.68 9.30 -16.52
CA LYS A 158 11.09 8.55 -17.63
C LYS A 158 12.08 7.53 -18.21
N LYS A 159 11.60 6.32 -18.48
CA LYS A 159 12.38 5.20 -19.02
C LYS A 159 11.71 4.60 -20.27
N PRO A 160 12.45 3.88 -21.12
CA PRO A 160 11.85 3.10 -22.20
C PRO A 160 10.82 2.10 -21.67
N PHE A 161 9.71 1.89 -22.39
CA PHE A 161 8.59 1.05 -21.91
C PHE A 161 9.01 -0.35 -21.45
N LYS A 162 9.94 -0.99 -22.17
CA LYS A 162 10.49 -2.31 -21.82
C LYS A 162 11.06 -2.37 -20.40
N HIS A 163 11.62 -1.26 -19.89
CA HIS A 163 12.16 -1.23 -18.53
C HIS A 163 11.06 -1.31 -17.48
N TYR A 164 9.89 -0.74 -17.73
CA TYR A 164 8.75 -0.88 -16.82
C TYR A 164 8.23 -2.31 -16.78
N VAL A 165 8.24 -3.03 -17.91
CA VAL A 165 7.87 -4.46 -17.94
C VAL A 165 8.82 -5.29 -17.07
N TYR A 166 10.13 -5.12 -17.23
CA TYR A 166 11.10 -5.83 -16.38
C TYR A 166 11.01 -5.44 -14.91
N ASP A 167 10.79 -4.15 -14.63
CA ASP A 167 10.58 -3.67 -13.26
C ASP A 167 9.33 -4.32 -12.64
N VAL A 168 8.20 -4.41 -13.37
CA VAL A 168 6.99 -5.10 -12.91
C VAL A 168 7.27 -6.57 -12.60
N LEU A 169 7.87 -7.31 -13.54
CA LEU A 169 8.19 -8.73 -13.33
C LEU A 169 9.08 -8.93 -12.10
N TYR A 170 10.13 -8.12 -11.98
CA TYR A 170 11.05 -8.19 -10.85
C TYR A 170 10.35 -7.89 -9.52
N TYR A 171 9.58 -6.80 -9.43
CA TYR A 171 8.91 -6.42 -8.18
C TYR A 171 7.76 -7.34 -7.80
N THR A 172 7.04 -7.90 -8.78
CA THR A 172 6.06 -8.96 -8.52
C THR A 172 6.77 -10.19 -7.96
N ALA A 173 7.90 -10.61 -8.55
CA ALA A 173 8.65 -11.75 -8.05
C ALA A 173 9.17 -11.53 -6.63
N THR A 174 9.73 -10.36 -6.30
CA THR A 174 10.20 -10.07 -4.94
C THR A 174 9.06 -10.00 -3.93
N TYR A 175 7.93 -9.41 -4.30
CA TYR A 175 6.73 -9.38 -3.45
C TYR A 175 6.22 -10.80 -3.16
N GLN A 176 6.08 -11.63 -4.20
CA GLN A 176 5.60 -13.00 -4.04
C GLN A 176 6.59 -13.84 -3.23
N ALA A 177 7.90 -13.64 -3.42
CA ALA A 177 8.92 -14.30 -2.62
C ALA A 177 8.79 -13.93 -1.13
N GLY A 178 8.59 -12.65 -0.81
CA GLY A 178 8.38 -12.20 0.57
C GLY A 178 7.13 -12.80 1.20
N PHE A 179 6.01 -12.76 0.47
CA PHE A 179 4.76 -13.37 0.92
C PHE A 179 4.94 -14.88 1.16
N ALA A 180 5.48 -15.60 0.19
CA ALA A 180 5.69 -17.04 0.24
C ALA A 180 6.61 -17.46 1.40
N ALA A 181 7.68 -16.69 1.64
CA ALA A 181 8.66 -16.96 2.70
C ALA A 181 8.04 -16.93 4.10
N VAL A 182 6.96 -16.18 4.30
CA VAL A 182 6.26 -16.11 5.59
C VAL A 182 5.03 -17.02 5.61
N TYR A 183 4.17 -16.95 4.59
CA TYR A 183 2.85 -17.56 4.62
C TYR A 183 2.87 -19.09 4.52
N TYR A 184 3.60 -19.65 3.55
CA TYR A 184 3.57 -21.09 3.30
C TYR A 184 4.13 -21.95 4.44
N PRO A 185 5.20 -21.55 5.15
CA PRO A 185 5.66 -22.27 6.34
C PRO A 185 4.57 -22.50 7.39
N PHE A 186 3.72 -21.51 7.67
CA PHE A 186 2.66 -21.67 8.66
C PHE A 186 1.44 -22.39 8.10
N LYS A 187 1.08 -22.13 6.84
CA LYS A 187 0.00 -22.84 6.16
C LYS A 187 0.23 -24.35 6.15
N ALA A 188 1.46 -24.80 5.86
CA ALA A 188 1.80 -26.22 5.86
C ALA A 188 1.72 -26.88 7.25
N ARG A 189 1.73 -26.09 8.33
CA ARG A 189 1.65 -26.55 9.73
C ARG A 189 0.28 -26.32 10.36
N ASN A 190 -0.71 -25.89 9.58
CA ASN A 190 -2.06 -25.65 10.05
C ASN A 190 -2.89 -26.94 9.84
N PRO A 191 -3.15 -27.75 10.89
CA PRO A 191 -4.01 -28.92 10.75
C PRO A 191 -5.42 -28.48 10.36
N GLN A 192 -6.02 -29.16 9.37
CA GLN A 192 -7.41 -28.92 8.97
C GLN A 192 -8.37 -29.18 10.13
#